data_AF-A0A5D2T2I6-F1
#
_entry.id   AF-A0A5D2T2I6-F1
#
_cell.length_a   1.000
_cell.length_b   1.000
_cell.length_c   1.000
_cell.angle_alpha   90.00
_cell.angle_beta   90.00
_cell.angle_gamma   90.00
#
_symmetry.space_group_name_H-M   'P 1'
#
loop_
_entity.id
_entity.type
_entity.pdbx_description
1 polymer ?
#
loop_
_entity_poly.entity_id
_entity_poly.type
_entity_poly.pdbx_seq_one_letter_code
_entity_poly.pdbx_strand_id
1 'polypeptide(L)'
;MPCSLPEFSLPLITIFFLVFGASNVANAIVPPSSTFKYVNEGEFGESSVEYLADYRPLLTYLFPFQLCFYNTTPNAFTLALRMGSPRSESIVRWVWEANRGRLVRENATLTFGSDGNLVLADADGTVAWQTATANKGVVGLKILPNGNLVLYDKKGKFIWQSFDHPTDTLLVGQTLRSNGPNKLVSRMSIADGSAGPYRFVMEQRFLKMYYKTKNSASPLL
;
A
#
# COMPACT_ATOMS: atom_id res chain seq x y z
N MET A 1 57.88 48.65 -47.68
CA MET A 1 56.69 47.90 -48.13
C MET A 1 56.77 46.52 -47.50
N PRO A 2 55.97 46.20 -46.47
CA PRO A 2 56.02 44.90 -45.83
C PRO A 2 55.14 43.89 -46.57
N CYS A 3 55.66 42.68 -46.74
CA CYS A 3 55.04 41.53 -47.37
C CYS A 3 54.10 40.85 -46.37
N SER A 4 52.80 40.72 -46.68
CA SER A 4 51.82 39.98 -45.88
C SER A 4 51.55 38.60 -46.49
N LEU A 5 51.75 37.55 -45.71
CA LEU A 5 51.34 36.17 -46.03
C LEU A 5 49.81 36.02 -45.81
N PRO A 6 49.12 35.15 -46.56
CA PRO A 6 47.70 34.92 -46.33
C PRO A 6 47.49 33.93 -45.18
N GLU A 7 46.66 34.31 -44.21
CA GLU A 7 46.14 33.41 -43.17
C GLU A 7 45.04 32.52 -43.76
N PHE A 8 45.24 31.21 -43.74
CA PHE A 8 44.19 30.22 -44.00
C PHE A 8 43.40 29.97 -42.72
N SER A 9 42.16 30.45 -42.65
CA SER A 9 41.23 30.08 -41.59
C SER A 9 40.57 28.74 -41.92
N LEU A 10 40.87 27.69 -41.16
CA LEU A 10 40.09 26.45 -41.15
C LEU A 10 38.86 26.64 -40.23
N PRO A 11 37.65 26.23 -40.64
CA PRO A 11 36.50 26.30 -39.76
C PRO A 11 36.62 25.22 -38.67
N LEU A 12 36.45 25.60 -37.41
CA LEU A 12 36.28 24.66 -36.30
C LEU A 12 34.98 23.88 -36.52
N ILE A 13 35.08 22.59 -36.88
CA ILE A 13 33.96 21.66 -36.79
C ILE A 13 33.88 21.18 -35.34
N THR A 14 32.90 21.71 -34.60
CA THR A 14 32.59 21.24 -33.25
C THR A 14 31.74 19.97 -33.37
N ILE A 15 32.34 18.80 -33.19
CA ILE A 15 31.61 17.53 -33.15
C ILE A 15 30.87 17.45 -31.80
N PHE A 16 29.55 17.67 -31.83
CA PHE A 16 28.68 17.38 -30.69
C PHE A 16 28.51 15.85 -30.61
N PHE A 17 29.27 15.19 -29.72
CA PHE A 17 28.96 13.82 -29.36
C PHE A 17 27.70 13.81 -28.48
N LEU A 18 26.54 13.60 -29.11
CA LEU A 18 25.33 13.18 -28.40
C LEU A 18 25.58 11.77 -27.86
N VAL A 19 26.07 11.69 -26.62
CA VAL A 19 26.02 10.46 -25.85
C VAL A 19 24.55 10.20 -25.52
N PHE A 20 23.85 9.48 -26.41
CA PHE A 20 22.63 8.79 -26.03
C PHE A 20 23.02 7.72 -25.03
N GLY A 21 23.01 8.08 -23.75
CA GLY A 21 23.04 7.11 -22.67
C GLY A 21 21.81 6.22 -22.86
N ALA A 22 22.01 5.03 -23.40
CA ALA A 22 21.01 3.98 -23.36
C ALA A 22 20.77 3.68 -21.88
N SER A 23 19.75 4.32 -21.30
CA SER A 23 19.19 3.88 -20.04
C SER A 23 18.62 2.51 -20.33
N ASN A 24 19.39 1.48 -19.97
CA ASN A 24 18.87 0.13 -19.85
C ASN A 24 17.77 0.21 -18.78
N VAL A 25 16.53 0.45 -19.21
CA VAL A 25 15.36 0.22 -18.37
C VAL A 25 15.24 -1.31 -18.30
N ALA A 26 16.08 -1.92 -17.47
CA ALA A 26 15.91 -3.30 -17.12
C ALA A 26 14.60 -3.37 -16.33
N ASN A 27 13.50 -3.69 -17.02
CA ASN A 27 12.21 -3.93 -16.41
C ASN A 27 12.42 -4.93 -15.28
N ALA A 28 12.32 -4.44 -14.05
CA ALA A 28 12.35 -5.28 -12.88
C ALA A 28 11.01 -6.02 -12.85
N ILE A 29 11.07 -7.33 -13.13
CA ILE A 29 9.96 -8.28 -13.06
C ILE A 29 10.07 -8.99 -11.71
N VAL A 30 8.95 -9.17 -11.02
CA VAL A 30 8.94 -9.95 -9.78
C VAL A 30 9.35 -11.39 -10.10
N PRO A 31 10.38 -11.94 -9.42
CA PRO A 31 10.79 -13.34 -9.62
C PRO A 31 9.61 -14.29 -9.36
N PRO A 32 9.44 -15.38 -10.12
CA PRO A 32 8.33 -16.32 -9.90
C PRO A 32 8.24 -16.84 -8.46
N SER A 33 9.38 -17.06 -7.80
CA SER A 33 9.46 -17.48 -6.39
C SER A 33 8.94 -16.44 -5.38
N SER A 34 8.78 -15.19 -5.80
CA SER A 34 8.27 -14.07 -5.01
C SER A 34 6.83 -13.68 -5.39
N THR A 35 6.25 -14.33 -6.40
CA THR A 35 4.83 -14.15 -6.78
C THR A 35 3.94 -15.06 -5.94
N PHE A 36 2.67 -14.70 -5.78
CA PHE A 36 1.68 -15.54 -5.12
C PHE A 36 0.26 -15.24 -5.59
N LYS A 37 -0.63 -16.21 -5.37
CA LYS A 37 -2.08 -16.04 -5.48
C LYS A 37 -2.72 -16.77 -4.30
N TYR A 38 -3.34 -16.01 -3.40
CA TYR A 38 -4.16 -16.56 -2.34
C TYR A 38 -5.63 -16.51 -2.74
N VAL A 39 -6.36 -17.59 -2.45
CA VAL A 39 -7.82 -17.65 -2.56
C VAL A 39 -8.40 -17.52 -1.16
N ASN A 40 -9.43 -16.69 -1.01
CA ASN A 40 -10.15 -16.51 0.24
C ASN A 40 -11.13 -17.68 0.44
N GLU A 41 -10.60 -18.79 0.93
CA GLU A 41 -11.32 -20.04 1.19
C GLU A 41 -10.73 -20.76 2.41
N GLY A 42 -11.47 -21.75 2.93
CA GLY A 42 -11.03 -22.60 4.04
C GLY A 42 -11.49 -22.15 5.43
N GLU A 43 -10.92 -22.77 6.46
CA GLU A 43 -11.31 -22.56 7.85
C GLU A 43 -10.87 -21.19 8.39
N PHE A 44 -11.64 -20.67 9.35
CA PHE A 44 -11.26 -19.46 10.09
C PHE A 44 -10.24 -19.76 11.18
N GLY A 45 -9.47 -18.74 11.56
CA GLY A 45 -8.55 -18.80 12.68
C GLY A 45 -9.30 -18.86 14.02
N GLU A 46 -8.72 -19.57 14.98
CA GLU A 46 -9.41 -19.93 16.24
C GLU A 46 -9.40 -18.83 17.30
N SER A 47 -8.49 -17.85 17.20
CA SER A 47 -8.30 -16.85 18.25
C SER A 47 -9.25 -15.66 18.13
N SER A 48 -9.71 -15.14 19.28
CA SER A 48 -10.48 -13.90 19.33
C SER A 48 -9.71 -12.71 18.77
N VAL A 49 -10.35 -11.97 17.88
CA VAL A 49 -9.81 -10.76 17.24
C VAL A 49 -10.76 -9.58 17.44
N GLU A 50 -10.25 -8.39 17.16
CA GLU A 50 -11.03 -7.16 17.21
C GLU A 50 -12.30 -7.25 16.35
N TYR A 51 -13.38 -6.64 16.83
CA TYR A 51 -14.73 -6.62 16.23
C TYR A 51 -15.48 -7.95 16.23
N LEU A 52 -15.01 -8.94 16.99
CA LEU A 52 -15.58 -10.29 16.98
C LEU A 52 -15.60 -10.87 15.56
N ALA A 53 -14.61 -10.49 14.76
CA ALA A 53 -14.52 -10.91 13.37
C ALA A 53 -14.05 -12.35 13.25
N ASP A 54 -14.50 -13.01 12.18
CA ASP A 54 -13.83 -14.19 11.67
C ASP A 54 -12.67 -13.76 10.76
N TYR A 55 -11.64 -14.59 10.65
CA TYR A 55 -10.49 -14.26 9.81
C TYR A 55 -9.75 -15.49 9.28
N ARG A 56 -9.07 -15.32 8.15
CA ARG A 56 -8.17 -16.29 7.53
C ARG A 56 -6.77 -15.73 7.43
N PRO A 57 -5.78 -16.28 8.16
CA PRO A 57 -4.40 -15.84 8.07
C PRO A 57 -3.76 -16.24 6.73
N LEU A 58 -3.03 -15.30 6.13
CA LEU A 58 -2.24 -15.56 4.91
C LEU A 58 -0.79 -15.88 5.27
N LEU A 59 -0.07 -16.49 4.32
CA LEU A 59 1.35 -16.84 4.49
C LEU A 59 2.29 -15.61 4.45
N THR A 60 1.76 -14.43 4.15
CA THR A 60 2.52 -13.18 4.22
C THR A 60 2.45 -12.61 5.64
N TYR A 61 3.50 -12.86 6.43
CA TYR A 61 3.58 -12.46 7.83
C TYR A 61 5.01 -12.06 8.24
N LEU A 62 5.10 -11.27 9.31
CA LEU A 62 6.31 -11.04 10.09
C LEU A 62 5.85 -10.68 11.51
N PHE A 63 6.08 -11.56 12.49
CA PHE A 63 5.60 -11.36 13.86
C PHE A 63 5.95 -9.96 14.39
N PRO A 64 4.99 -9.23 15.00
CA PRO A 64 3.62 -9.62 15.36
C PRO A 64 2.56 -9.38 14.26
N PHE A 65 2.96 -9.09 13.03
CA PHE A 65 2.06 -8.69 11.94
C PHE A 65 1.78 -9.83 10.96
N GLN A 66 0.55 -9.87 10.43
CA GLN A 66 0.15 -10.85 9.42
C GLN A 66 -0.97 -10.31 8.54
N LEU A 67 -0.91 -10.58 7.23
CA LEU A 67 -2.02 -10.31 6.34
C LEU A 67 -3.13 -11.35 6.52
N CYS A 68 -4.37 -10.91 6.49
CA CYS A 68 -5.55 -11.75 6.65
C CYS A 68 -6.67 -11.28 5.74
N PHE A 69 -7.52 -12.22 5.32
CA PHE A 69 -8.92 -11.88 5.06
C PHE A 69 -9.66 -11.87 6.40
N TYR A 70 -10.54 -10.92 6.64
CA TYR A 70 -11.40 -10.93 7.81
C TYR A 70 -12.80 -10.45 7.46
N ASN A 71 -13.81 -10.89 8.22
CA ASN A 71 -15.18 -10.48 8.03
C ASN A 71 -15.93 -10.35 9.37
N THR A 72 -16.78 -9.32 9.44
CA THR A 72 -17.76 -9.11 10.53
C THR A 72 -19.18 -9.45 10.05
N THR A 73 -19.35 -9.69 8.75
CA THR A 73 -20.60 -10.09 8.11
C THR A 73 -20.31 -11.32 7.23
N PRO A 74 -21.14 -12.37 7.23
CA PRO A 74 -20.90 -13.54 6.41
C PRO A 74 -20.70 -13.19 4.94
N ASN A 75 -19.72 -13.83 4.29
CA ASN A 75 -19.41 -13.65 2.87
C ASN A 75 -19.02 -12.20 2.46
N ALA A 76 -18.55 -11.37 3.40
CA ALA A 76 -18.17 -9.99 3.14
C ALA A 76 -16.84 -9.64 3.83
N PHE A 77 -15.76 -9.78 3.08
CA PHE A 77 -14.39 -9.77 3.57
C PHE A 77 -13.61 -8.49 3.24
N THR A 78 -12.72 -8.16 4.16
CA THR A 78 -11.69 -7.13 4.03
C THR A 78 -10.32 -7.79 4.07
N LEU A 79 -9.42 -7.35 3.20
CA LEU A 79 -8.00 -7.65 3.33
C LEU A 79 -7.38 -6.67 4.33
N ALA A 80 -6.79 -7.20 5.39
CA ALA A 80 -6.23 -6.39 6.47
C ALA A 80 -4.88 -6.91 6.94
N LEU A 81 -4.14 -6.03 7.62
CA LEU A 81 -2.97 -6.38 8.42
C LEU A 81 -3.39 -6.41 9.89
N ARG A 82 -3.19 -7.55 10.55
CA ARG A 82 -3.36 -7.66 12.00
C ARG A 82 -2.05 -7.45 12.74
N MET A 83 -2.14 -7.10 14.03
CA MET A 83 -1.02 -7.04 14.96
C MET A 83 -1.38 -7.77 16.26
N GLY A 84 -0.54 -8.72 16.67
CA GLY A 84 -0.66 -9.42 17.95
C GLY A 84 -0.36 -10.91 17.84
N SER A 85 -0.33 -11.58 18.99
CA SER A 85 -0.17 -13.03 19.06
C SER A 85 -1.53 -13.69 19.27
N PRO A 86 -1.94 -14.66 18.42
CA PRO A 86 -3.13 -15.47 18.64
C PRO A 86 -3.08 -16.30 19.93
N ARG A 87 -1.87 -16.49 20.48
CA ARG A 87 -1.60 -17.26 21.70
C ARG A 87 -1.56 -16.41 22.97
N SER A 88 -1.76 -15.09 22.84
CA SER A 88 -1.83 -14.17 23.97
C SER A 88 -3.28 -13.97 24.38
N GLU A 89 -3.51 -13.66 25.66
CA GLU A 89 -4.81 -13.18 26.16
C GLU A 89 -5.19 -11.79 25.61
N SER A 90 -4.24 -11.08 24.99
CA SER A 90 -4.49 -9.78 24.37
C SER A 90 -5.24 -9.91 23.05
N ILE A 91 -6.28 -9.08 22.87
CA ILE A 91 -7.04 -8.98 21.62
C ILE A 91 -6.09 -8.56 20.48
N VAL A 92 -6.05 -9.39 19.44
CA VAL A 92 -5.35 -9.09 18.18
C VAL A 92 -6.10 -7.97 17.44
N ARG A 93 -5.36 -6.94 17.01
CA ARG A 93 -5.93 -5.71 16.43
C ARG A 93 -5.78 -5.64 14.92
N TRP A 94 -6.74 -5.04 14.24
CA TRP A 94 -6.61 -4.67 12.83
C TRP A 94 -5.93 -3.31 12.75
N VAL A 95 -4.73 -3.26 12.17
CA VAL A 95 -3.90 -2.04 12.17
C VAL A 95 -3.83 -1.36 10.79
N TRP A 96 -4.29 -2.04 9.75
CA TRP A 96 -4.41 -1.51 8.40
C TRP A 96 -5.40 -2.33 7.58
N GLU A 97 -6.14 -1.70 6.67
CA GLU A 97 -7.16 -2.34 5.84
C GLU A 97 -7.12 -1.77 4.42
N ALA A 98 -7.14 -2.66 3.41
CA ALA A 98 -6.96 -2.28 2.01
C ALA A 98 -8.25 -1.73 1.38
N ASN A 99 -9.35 -2.48 1.50
CA ASN A 99 -10.58 -2.31 0.71
C ASN A 99 -11.79 -1.85 1.56
N ARG A 100 -11.57 -0.93 2.51
CA ARG A 100 -12.63 -0.38 3.37
C ARG A 100 -13.78 0.18 2.53
N GLY A 101 -15.00 -0.33 2.76
CA GLY A 101 -16.20 0.07 2.01
C GLY A 101 -16.37 -0.59 0.64
N ARG A 102 -15.48 -1.51 0.25
CA ARG A 102 -15.59 -2.31 -0.98
C ARG A 102 -15.20 -3.76 -0.68
N LEU A 103 -16.08 -4.42 0.07
CA LEU A 103 -15.88 -5.80 0.54
C LEU A 103 -15.86 -6.78 -0.62
N VAL A 104 -15.18 -7.91 -0.43
CA VAL A 104 -15.12 -9.03 -1.38
C VAL A 104 -15.77 -10.27 -0.79
N ARG A 105 -16.18 -11.22 -1.63
CA ARG A 105 -16.84 -12.45 -1.22
C ARG A 105 -15.85 -13.58 -0.96
N GLU A 106 -16.39 -14.69 -0.49
CA GLU A 106 -15.72 -16.00 -0.56
C GLU A 106 -15.18 -16.24 -1.97
N ASN A 107 -14.03 -16.91 -2.08
CA ASN A 107 -13.30 -17.14 -3.33
C ASN A 107 -12.69 -15.90 -3.99
N ALA A 108 -12.72 -14.73 -3.34
CA ALA A 108 -11.91 -13.59 -3.72
C ALA A 108 -10.42 -13.95 -3.74
N THR A 109 -9.62 -13.22 -4.52
CA THR A 109 -8.21 -13.53 -4.69
C THR A 109 -7.31 -12.34 -4.37
N LEU A 110 -6.24 -12.59 -3.63
CA LEU A 110 -5.12 -11.66 -3.49
C LEU A 110 -3.96 -12.19 -4.34
N THR A 111 -3.60 -11.45 -5.37
CA THR A 111 -2.56 -11.84 -6.33
C THR A 111 -1.43 -10.82 -6.32
N PHE A 112 -0.20 -11.30 -6.24
CA PHE A 112 1.01 -10.52 -6.51
C PHE A 112 1.74 -11.14 -7.69
N GLY A 113 1.59 -10.51 -8.85
CA GLY A 113 2.04 -11.04 -10.14
C GLY A 113 3.44 -10.59 -10.55
N SER A 114 3.87 -11.07 -11.71
CA SER A 114 5.16 -10.71 -12.33
C SER A 114 5.27 -9.23 -12.68
N ASP A 115 4.14 -8.56 -12.93
CA ASP A 115 4.04 -7.12 -13.18
C ASP A 115 4.31 -6.27 -11.92
N GLY A 116 4.38 -6.89 -10.74
CA GLY A 116 4.63 -6.19 -9.49
C GLY A 116 3.44 -5.43 -8.93
N ASN A 117 2.23 -5.73 -9.38
CA ASN A 117 1.00 -5.20 -8.81
C ASN A 117 0.44 -6.17 -7.76
N LEU A 118 0.05 -5.64 -6.59
CA LEU A 118 -0.72 -6.40 -5.60
C LEU A 118 -2.19 -6.09 -5.83
N VAL A 119 -2.97 -7.11 -6.19
CA VAL A 119 -4.36 -6.97 -6.65
C VAL A 119 -5.27 -7.83 -5.78
N LEU A 120 -6.29 -7.20 -5.21
CA LEU A 120 -7.43 -7.86 -4.59
C LEU A 120 -8.61 -7.83 -5.56
N ALA A 121 -9.03 -9.00 -6.03
CA ALA A 121 -10.20 -9.17 -6.89
C ALA A 121 -11.29 -9.98 -6.17
N ASP A 122 -12.55 -9.59 -6.36
CA ASP A 122 -13.71 -10.37 -5.91
C ASP A 122 -13.84 -11.68 -6.70
N ALA A 123 -14.71 -12.58 -6.27
CA ALA A 123 -14.90 -13.91 -6.86
C ALA A 123 -15.31 -13.90 -8.33
N ASP A 124 -15.91 -12.81 -8.82
CA ASP A 124 -16.27 -12.60 -10.22
C ASP A 124 -15.13 -11.99 -11.06
N GLY A 125 -13.96 -11.74 -10.45
CA GLY A 125 -12.81 -11.09 -11.08
C GLY A 125 -12.82 -9.56 -10.98
N THR A 126 -13.86 -8.95 -10.41
CA THR A 126 -13.92 -7.50 -10.23
C THR A 126 -12.83 -7.03 -9.27
N VAL A 127 -11.92 -6.16 -9.73
CA VAL A 127 -10.84 -5.62 -8.87
C VAL A 127 -11.43 -4.69 -7.82
N ALA A 128 -11.43 -5.14 -6.56
CA ALA A 128 -11.89 -4.38 -5.40
C ALA A 128 -10.85 -3.35 -4.94
N TRP A 129 -9.57 -3.73 -4.94
CA TRP A 129 -8.45 -2.87 -4.53
C TRP A 129 -7.13 -3.30 -5.19
N GLN A 130 -6.21 -2.37 -5.39
CA GLN A 130 -4.85 -2.67 -5.85
C GLN A 130 -3.85 -1.57 -5.49
N THR A 131 -2.56 -1.88 -5.51
CA THR A 131 -1.46 -0.91 -5.26
C THR A 131 -1.17 0.00 -6.45
N ALA A 132 -1.69 -0.32 -7.64
CA ALA A 132 -1.43 0.39 -8.89
C ALA A 132 0.08 0.50 -9.21
N THR A 133 0.82 -0.59 -8.97
CA THR A 133 2.28 -0.67 -9.15
C THR A 133 2.71 -1.49 -10.36
N ALA A 134 1.76 -1.94 -11.19
CA ALA A 134 2.02 -2.68 -12.42
C ALA A 134 3.11 -2.00 -13.26
N ASN A 135 4.17 -2.74 -13.57
CA ASN A 135 5.32 -2.34 -14.37
C ASN A 135 6.09 -1.11 -13.83
N LYS A 136 5.97 -0.78 -12.54
CA LYS A 136 6.70 0.33 -11.90
C LYS A 136 8.05 -0.10 -11.28
N GLY A 137 8.59 -1.24 -11.71
CA GLY A 137 9.90 -1.74 -11.29
C GLY A 137 9.94 -2.43 -9.93
N VAL A 138 8.78 -2.86 -9.41
CA VAL A 138 8.69 -3.67 -8.20
C VAL A 138 9.33 -5.03 -8.43
N VAL A 139 10.14 -5.49 -7.47
CA VAL A 139 10.75 -6.84 -7.48
C VAL A 139 10.30 -7.71 -6.32
N GLY A 140 9.61 -7.15 -5.34
CA GLY A 140 9.18 -7.90 -4.17
C GLY A 140 8.28 -7.09 -3.26
N LEU A 141 7.72 -7.81 -2.30
CA LEU A 141 6.83 -7.32 -1.25
C LEU A 141 7.30 -7.90 0.09
N LYS A 142 7.27 -7.09 1.16
CA LYS A 142 7.51 -7.58 2.52
C LYS A 142 6.78 -6.74 3.56
N ILE A 143 6.55 -7.33 4.74
CA ILE A 143 6.15 -6.60 5.94
C ILE A 143 7.43 -6.28 6.73
N LEU A 144 7.59 -5.03 7.16
CA LEU A 144 8.71 -4.59 7.99
C LEU A 144 8.40 -4.80 9.49
N PRO A 145 9.41 -4.82 10.38
CA PRO A 145 9.21 -5.01 11.82
C PRO A 145 8.29 -3.98 12.50
N ASN A 146 8.04 -2.83 11.87
CA ASN A 146 7.12 -1.80 12.35
C ASN A 146 5.70 -1.94 11.78
N GLY A 147 5.40 -3.00 11.02
CA GLY A 147 4.10 -3.24 10.40
C GLY A 147 3.91 -2.55 9.05
N ASN A 148 4.92 -1.88 8.51
CA ASN A 148 4.83 -1.29 7.18
C ASN A 148 4.88 -2.39 6.11
N LEU A 149 3.81 -2.55 5.34
CA LEU A 149 3.77 -3.42 4.17
C LEU A 149 4.31 -2.64 2.99
N VAL A 150 5.41 -3.10 2.39
CA VAL A 150 6.12 -2.38 1.33
C VAL A 150 6.27 -3.22 0.07
N LEU A 151 6.11 -2.57 -1.09
CA LEU A 151 6.56 -3.08 -2.39
C LEU A 151 7.81 -2.29 -2.77
N TYR A 152 8.89 -2.97 -3.14
CA TYR A 152 10.20 -2.35 -3.32
C TYR A 152 10.85 -2.69 -4.67
N ASP A 153 11.73 -1.81 -5.14
CA ASP A 153 12.53 -2.00 -6.35
C ASP A 153 13.88 -2.70 -6.08
N LYS A 154 14.67 -2.95 -7.14
CA LYS A 154 16.00 -3.59 -7.04
C LYS A 154 17.00 -2.84 -6.15
N LYS A 155 16.80 -1.53 -5.93
CA LYS A 155 17.64 -0.69 -5.07
C LYS A 155 17.10 -0.64 -3.63
N GLY A 156 16.03 -1.36 -3.33
CA GLY A 156 15.37 -1.35 -2.03
C GLY A 156 14.50 -0.11 -1.79
N LYS A 157 14.30 0.74 -2.80
CA LYS A 157 13.41 1.90 -2.68
C LYS A 157 11.96 1.43 -2.66
N PHE A 158 11.15 2.01 -1.78
CA PHE A 158 9.72 1.72 -1.74
C PHE A 158 9.02 2.38 -2.92
N ILE A 159 8.31 1.56 -3.69
CA ILE A 159 7.43 1.98 -4.78
C ILE A 159 6.01 2.20 -4.25
N TRP A 160 5.61 1.42 -3.25
CA TRP A 160 4.37 1.57 -2.51
C TRP A 160 4.57 1.13 -1.06
N GLN A 161 3.86 1.75 -0.12
CA GLN A 161 3.87 1.35 1.28
C GLN A 161 2.52 1.61 1.96
N SER A 162 2.10 0.71 2.87
CA SER A 162 0.83 0.86 3.59
C SER A 162 0.81 2.09 4.48
N PHE A 163 1.96 2.54 4.97
CA PHE A 163 2.08 3.73 5.79
C PHE A 163 1.62 5.01 5.08
N ASP A 164 1.63 5.04 3.74
CA ASP A 164 1.10 6.15 2.93
C ASP A 164 -0.41 6.09 2.72
N HIS A 165 -1.06 5.02 3.20
CA HIS A 165 -2.50 4.79 3.10
C HIS A 165 -3.08 4.43 4.48
N PRO A 166 -2.98 5.32 5.48
CA PRO A 166 -3.48 5.05 6.83
C PRO A 166 -5.00 4.81 6.86
N THR A 167 -5.44 3.97 7.80
CA THR A 167 -6.86 3.75 8.11
C THR A 167 -7.28 4.53 9.35
N ASP A 168 -7.51 3.87 10.47
CA ASP A 168 -7.90 4.44 11.77
C ASP A 168 -6.81 4.29 12.84
N THR A 169 -5.69 3.65 12.51
CA THR A 169 -4.58 3.37 13.42
C THR A 169 -3.28 4.01 12.91
N LEU A 170 -2.49 4.55 13.84
CA LEU A 170 -1.13 5.05 13.58
C LEU A 170 -0.11 4.16 14.28
N LEU A 171 0.74 3.48 13.50
CA LEU A 171 1.79 2.61 14.04
C LEU A 171 3.08 3.36 14.36
N VAL A 172 3.92 2.76 15.20
CA VAL A 172 5.24 3.31 15.54
C VAL A 172 6.09 3.44 14.27
N GLY A 173 6.64 4.64 14.04
CA GLY A 173 7.41 4.97 12.83
C GLY A 173 6.55 5.37 11.63
N GLN A 174 5.22 5.29 11.70
CA GLN A 174 4.34 5.91 10.72
C GLN A 174 4.22 7.41 11.02
N THR A 175 4.10 8.23 9.98
CA THR A 175 4.03 9.68 10.12
C THR A 175 2.87 10.23 9.33
N LEU A 176 2.03 11.04 9.96
CA LEU A 176 1.09 11.91 9.25
C LEU A 176 1.78 13.22 8.88
N ARG A 177 1.57 13.69 7.65
CA ARG A 177 2.21 14.90 7.12
C ARG A 177 1.18 15.75 6.39
N SER A 178 1.26 17.06 6.56
CA SER A 178 0.34 18.02 5.91
C SER A 178 0.41 17.97 4.38
N ASN A 179 1.55 17.58 3.82
CA ASN A 179 1.81 17.44 2.37
C ASN A 179 1.83 15.98 1.90
N GLY A 180 1.01 15.12 2.52
CA GLY A 180 0.94 13.70 2.17
C GLY A 180 -0.22 12.98 2.88
N PRO A 181 -0.01 11.73 3.32
CA PRO A 181 -0.97 11.04 4.18
C PRO A 181 -1.12 11.84 5.47
N ASN A 182 -2.27 12.50 5.62
CA ASN A 182 -2.44 13.53 6.64
C ASN A 182 -3.49 13.21 7.69
N LYS A 183 -4.15 12.05 7.62
CA LYS A 183 -5.28 11.76 8.49
C LYS A 183 -5.47 10.30 8.80
N LEU A 184 -6.08 10.04 9.95
CA LEU A 184 -6.77 8.80 10.27
C LEU A 184 -8.28 9.03 10.16
N VAL A 185 -9.02 8.00 9.75
CA VAL A 185 -10.47 8.03 9.59
C VAL A 185 -11.06 6.85 10.32
N SER A 186 -11.94 7.10 11.30
CA SER A 186 -12.61 6.05 12.07
C SER A 186 -13.39 5.09 11.17
N ARG A 187 -13.77 3.94 11.71
CA ARG A 187 -14.79 3.07 11.10
C ARG A 187 -16.18 3.64 11.30
N MET A 188 -17.13 3.20 10.47
CA MET A 188 -18.53 3.58 10.57
C MET A 188 -19.19 2.92 11.78
N SER A 189 -18.93 1.64 12.01
CA SER A 189 -19.37 0.91 13.20
C SER A 189 -18.47 -0.30 13.46
N ILE A 190 -18.83 -1.16 14.43
CA ILE A 190 -18.16 -2.45 14.63
C ILE A 190 -18.39 -3.38 13.43
N ALA A 191 -19.62 -3.38 12.88
CA ALA A 191 -19.98 -4.25 11.76
C ALA A 191 -19.58 -3.67 10.39
N ASP A 192 -19.47 -2.34 10.28
CA ASP A 192 -19.16 -1.63 9.04
C ASP A 192 -17.79 -0.93 9.12
N GLY A 193 -16.79 -1.55 8.46
CA GLY A 193 -15.44 -1.03 8.35
C GLY A 193 -15.28 0.15 7.39
N SER A 194 -16.34 0.62 6.72
CA SER A 194 -16.26 1.80 5.83
C SER A 194 -15.88 3.07 6.58
N ALA A 195 -15.61 4.15 5.84
CA ALA A 195 -15.16 5.41 6.41
C ALA A 195 -16.24 6.05 7.30
N GLY A 196 -15.95 6.15 8.60
CA GLY A 196 -16.81 6.74 9.59
C GLY A 196 -16.74 8.27 9.70
N PRO A 197 -17.41 8.83 10.72
CA PRO A 197 -17.54 10.26 10.84
C PRO A 197 -16.31 10.93 11.47
N TYR A 198 -15.56 10.25 12.34
CA TYR A 198 -14.45 10.87 13.06
C TYR A 198 -13.15 10.85 12.27
N ARG A 199 -12.39 11.94 12.35
CA ARG A 199 -11.08 12.10 11.68
C ARG A 199 -10.09 12.75 12.62
N PHE A 200 -8.86 12.27 12.58
CA PHE A 200 -7.70 12.89 13.22
C PHE A 200 -6.77 13.37 12.11
N VAL A 201 -6.52 14.68 12.01
CA VAL A 201 -5.89 15.28 10.83
C VAL A 201 -4.69 16.13 11.24
N MET A 202 -3.55 15.86 10.60
CA MET A 202 -2.35 16.67 10.61
C MET A 202 -2.45 17.76 9.54
N GLU A 203 -2.47 19.00 9.97
CA GLU A 203 -2.36 20.19 9.13
C GLU A 203 -0.96 20.79 9.26
N GLN A 204 -0.65 21.83 8.48
CA GLN A 204 0.70 22.40 8.41
C GLN A 204 1.22 22.91 9.75
N ARG A 205 0.34 23.29 10.68
CA ARG A 205 0.70 23.86 11.99
C ARG A 205 -0.10 23.29 13.16
N PHE A 206 -1.11 22.48 12.89
CA PHE A 206 -2.07 22.03 13.90
C PHE A 206 -2.44 20.58 13.69
N LEU A 207 -2.84 19.97 14.79
CA LEU A 207 -3.48 18.67 14.80
C LEU A 207 -4.94 18.90 15.19
N LYS A 208 -5.88 18.46 14.35
CA LYS A 208 -7.32 18.65 14.58
C LYS A 208 -8.06 17.33 14.60
N MET A 209 -9.06 17.23 15.45
CA MET A 209 -10.08 16.19 15.38
C MET A 209 -11.35 16.79 14.79
N TYR A 210 -12.00 16.04 13.91
CA TYR A 210 -13.21 16.48 13.22
C TYR A 210 -14.29 15.40 13.27
N TYR A 211 -15.54 15.84 13.31
CA TYR A 211 -16.73 15.01 13.09
C TYR A 211 -17.38 15.37 11.76
N LYS A 212 -17.51 14.40 10.84
CA LYS A 212 -18.17 14.58 9.55
C LYS A 212 -19.47 13.80 9.50
N THR A 213 -20.61 14.49 9.39
CA THR A 213 -21.91 13.86 9.10
C THR A 213 -22.06 13.59 7.61
N LYS A 214 -22.96 12.67 7.23
CA LYS A 214 -23.36 12.46 5.82
C LYS A 214 -23.97 13.73 5.19
N ASN A 215 -24.52 14.63 6.02
CA ASN A 215 -25.30 15.79 5.59
C ASN A 215 -24.53 17.13 5.64
N SER A 216 -23.25 17.13 6.02
CA SER A 216 -22.43 18.34 6.06
C SER A 216 -21.23 18.24 5.14
N ALA A 217 -21.11 19.18 4.20
CA ALA A 217 -19.95 19.31 3.33
C ALA A 217 -18.69 19.68 4.13
N SER A 218 -18.85 20.41 5.23
CA SER A 218 -17.77 20.86 6.11
C SER A 218 -17.73 20.02 7.40
N PRO A 219 -16.55 19.54 7.85
CA PRO A 219 -16.44 18.84 9.12
C PRO A 219 -16.82 19.78 10.27
N LEU A 220 -17.64 19.28 11.19
CA LEU A 220 -17.97 19.95 12.44
C LEU A 220 -16.81 19.72 13.43
N LEU A 221 -16.47 20.76 14.19
CA LEU A 221 -15.52 20.67 15.31
C LEU A 221 -16.16 19.91 16.47
#